data_AF-A0A0D3AF94-F1
#
_entry.id   AF-A0A0D3AF94-F1
#
_cell.length_a   1.000
_cell.length_b   1.000
_cell.length_c   1.000
_cell.angle_alpha   90.00
_cell.angle_beta   90.00
_cell.angle_gamma   90.00
#
_symmetry.space_group_name_H-M   'P 1'
#
loop_
_entity.id
_entity.type
_entity.pdbx_description
1 polymer ?
#
loop_
_entity_poly.entity_id
_entity_poly.type
_entity_poly.pdbx_seq_one_letter_code
_entity_poly.pdbx_strand_id
1 'polypeptide(L)'
;MALVQSTTLARLNVPLSPILSTLHARSSLFLRRKIRPLTHPRKLLCPPPRGKFVREDYLVRKVSAEELQELVKGERKVPVIVDFYATWCGPCILIAQELEMLTVEYESNAMIVKVDTDDEYEFARDMQVRGLPTLFFISPDPSKDAIRTEGLIPLQMMRDIIDNDM
;
A
#
# COMPACT_ATOMS: atom_id res chain seq x y z
N MET A 1 23.10 22.02 -55.58
CA MET A 1 22.33 23.15 -56.17
C MET A 1 20.98 23.12 -55.47
N ALA A 2 20.50 24.07 -54.65
CA ALA A 2 20.72 25.51 -54.48
C ALA A 2 20.47 25.89 -52.99
N LEU A 3 21.30 26.76 -52.36
CA LEU A 3 21.08 28.19 -52.01
C LEU A 3 19.92 28.43 -51.00
N VAL A 4 20.16 28.66 -49.70
CA VAL A 4 20.57 29.90 -48.93
C VAL A 4 19.43 30.91 -48.70
N GLN A 5 19.44 31.51 -47.48
CA GLN A 5 18.71 32.67 -46.90
C GLN A 5 17.63 32.27 -45.86
N SER A 6 17.73 32.50 -44.53
CA SER A 6 18.15 33.63 -43.68
C SER A 6 17.21 34.84 -43.73
N THR A 7 16.31 34.97 -42.74
CA THR A 7 15.75 36.24 -42.19
C THR A 7 14.86 35.94 -40.96
N THR A 8 15.21 36.30 -39.71
CA THR A 8 15.07 37.59 -38.97
C THR A 8 13.86 37.60 -38.00
N LEU A 9 14.16 37.85 -36.73
CA LEU A 9 13.25 38.21 -35.63
C LEU A 9 12.31 39.37 -35.98
N ALA A 10 11.06 39.30 -35.53
CA ALA A 10 10.19 40.46 -35.36
C ALA A 10 9.51 40.44 -33.98
N ARG A 11 9.99 41.32 -33.11
CA ARG A 11 9.36 41.74 -31.85
C ARG A 11 8.02 42.41 -32.18
N LEU A 12 6.92 41.96 -31.58
CA LEU A 12 5.69 42.75 -31.55
C LEU A 12 5.74 43.69 -30.35
N ASN A 13 5.94 44.96 -30.68
CA ASN A 13 5.91 46.13 -29.82
C ASN A 13 4.46 46.67 -29.87
N VAL A 14 3.75 46.72 -28.75
CA VAL A 14 2.42 47.35 -28.65
C VAL A 14 2.50 48.52 -27.66
N PRO A 15 2.02 49.71 -28.03
CA PRO A 15 2.37 50.95 -27.36
C PRO A 15 1.64 51.17 -26.04
N LEU A 16 2.35 51.81 -25.11
CA LEU A 16 1.84 52.49 -23.93
C LEU A 16 1.06 53.74 -24.33
N SER A 17 -0.07 54.02 -23.66
CA SER A 17 -0.45 55.25 -22.92
C SER A 17 -2.00 55.33 -22.75
N PRO A 18 -2.59 56.30 -22.03
CA PRO A 18 -3.01 56.15 -20.64
C PRO A 18 -4.52 56.41 -20.45
N ILE A 19 -5.21 55.73 -19.52
CA ILE A 19 -6.52 56.20 -19.05
C ILE A 19 -6.54 56.19 -17.53
N LEU A 20 -6.54 57.42 -17.03
CA LEU A 20 -6.64 57.83 -15.65
C LEU A 20 -8.08 57.60 -15.14
N SER A 21 -8.17 57.26 -13.85
CA SER A 21 -9.26 57.56 -12.92
C SER A 21 -10.66 56.98 -13.19
N THR A 22 -10.99 55.94 -12.44
CA THR A 22 -12.21 55.96 -11.61
C THR A 22 -12.01 55.03 -10.41
N LEU A 23 -11.60 55.63 -9.29
CA LEU A 23 -11.73 55.02 -7.98
C LEU A 23 -13.21 54.70 -7.76
N HIS A 24 -13.57 53.42 -7.81
CA HIS A 24 -14.76 52.93 -7.11
C HIS A 24 -14.28 52.07 -5.95
N ALA A 25 -14.34 52.69 -4.78
CA ALA A 25 -14.23 52.05 -3.50
C ALA A 25 -15.31 50.97 -3.38
N ARG A 26 -14.90 49.70 -3.35
CA ARG A 26 -15.69 48.64 -2.75
C ARG A 26 -14.81 47.85 -1.80
N SER A 27 -14.84 48.37 -0.57
CA SER A 27 -14.62 47.71 0.71
C SER A 27 -13.96 46.33 0.64
N SER A 28 -12.68 46.32 0.98
CA SER A 28 -11.97 45.16 1.50
C SER A 28 -12.72 44.65 2.74
N LEU A 29 -13.70 43.77 2.53
CA LEU A 29 -14.07 42.76 3.53
C LEU A 29 -13.14 41.56 3.35
N PHE A 30 -11.83 41.80 3.46
CA PHE A 30 -10.93 40.80 4.00
C PHE A 30 -11.43 40.52 5.42
N LEU A 31 -12.32 39.56 5.55
CA LEU A 31 -12.62 38.96 6.82
C LEU A 31 -11.31 38.30 7.27
N ARG A 32 -10.48 39.05 8.00
CA ARG A 32 -9.43 38.51 8.85
C ARG A 32 -10.12 37.60 9.85
N ARG A 33 -10.41 36.36 9.44
CA ARG A 33 -10.68 35.27 10.38
C ARG A 33 -9.42 35.16 11.21
N LYS A 34 -9.45 35.78 12.39
CA LYS A 34 -8.44 35.67 13.44
C LYS A 34 -8.22 34.17 13.64
N ILE A 35 -7.13 33.63 13.11
CA ILE A 35 -6.65 32.30 13.49
C ILE A 35 -6.29 32.45 14.95
N ARG A 36 -7.20 32.06 15.84
CA ARG A 36 -6.91 32.00 17.28
C ARG A 36 -5.86 30.90 17.44
N PRO A 37 -4.72 31.16 18.08
CA PRO A 37 -3.77 30.10 18.38
C PRO A 37 -4.50 29.04 19.21
N LEU A 38 -4.43 27.78 18.79
CA LEU A 38 -4.95 26.65 19.55
C LEU A 38 -4.09 26.50 20.81
N THR A 39 -4.42 27.24 21.88
CA THR A 39 -3.74 27.18 23.18
C THR A 39 -4.28 26.08 24.10
N HIS A 40 -4.99 25.09 23.55
CA HIS A 40 -5.45 23.94 24.31
C HIS A 40 -4.73 22.69 23.82
N PRO A 41 -4.02 21.94 24.69
CA PRO A 41 -3.58 20.61 24.34
C PRO A 41 -4.85 19.83 23.99
N ARG A 42 -4.93 19.31 22.77
CA ARG A 42 -6.06 18.46 22.37
C ARG A 42 -6.01 17.22 23.27
N LYS A 43 -6.78 17.24 24.36
CA LYS A 43 -7.09 16.02 25.10
C LYS A 43 -7.70 15.08 24.08
N LEU A 44 -7.06 13.95 23.85
CA LEU A 44 -7.65 12.86 23.08
C LEU A 44 -9.01 12.57 23.72
N LEU A 45 -10.09 12.84 22.98
CA LEU A 45 -11.46 12.70 23.47
C LEU A 45 -11.76 11.24 23.86
N CYS A 46 -10.99 10.30 23.32
CA CYS A 46 -10.96 8.91 23.75
C CYS A 46 -9.50 8.44 23.77
N PRO A 47 -9.06 7.67 24.78
CA PRO A 47 -7.81 6.92 24.65
C PRO A 47 -7.94 6.01 23.42
N PRO A 48 -6.88 5.85 22.61
CA PRO A 48 -6.91 4.86 21.54
C PRO A 48 -7.25 3.50 22.14
N PRO A 49 -8.07 2.67 21.45
CA PRO A 49 -8.31 1.31 21.92
C PRO A 49 -6.95 0.65 22.14
N ARG A 50 -6.76 0.00 23.29
CA ARG A 50 -5.61 -0.89 23.50
C ARG A 50 -5.73 -1.97 22.42
N GLY A 51 -4.91 -1.83 21.38
CA GLY A 51 -5.08 -2.52 20.11
C GLY A 51 -5.23 -4.03 20.31
N LYS A 52 -6.12 -4.65 19.55
CA LYS A 52 -6.09 -6.10 19.37
C LYS A 52 -4.74 -6.39 18.72
N PHE A 53 -3.95 -7.31 19.26
CA PHE A 53 -2.73 -7.78 18.60
C PHE A 53 -3.10 -8.97 17.71
N VAL A 54 -2.33 -9.22 16.65
CA VAL A 54 -2.42 -10.51 15.95
C VAL A 54 -2.13 -11.58 17.00
N ARG A 55 -3.08 -12.49 17.24
CA ARG A 55 -2.90 -13.47 18.31
C ARG A 55 -1.92 -14.55 17.86
N GLU A 56 -1.18 -15.09 18.82
CA GLU A 56 -0.20 -16.16 18.59
C GLU A 56 -0.89 -17.49 18.24
N ASP A 57 -2.12 -17.72 18.73
CA ASP A 57 -2.92 -18.95 18.59
C ASP A 57 -3.58 -19.13 17.21
N TYR A 58 -2.93 -18.65 16.15
CA TYR A 58 -3.45 -18.69 14.77
C TYR A 58 -3.38 -20.08 14.14
N LEU A 59 -4.39 -20.49 13.35
CA LEU A 59 -4.30 -21.72 12.55
C LEU A 59 -3.23 -21.62 11.45
N VAL A 60 -3.00 -20.41 10.94
CA VAL A 60 -1.95 -20.15 9.94
C VAL A 60 -0.58 -20.22 10.61
N ARG A 61 0.24 -21.14 10.10
CA ARG A 61 1.57 -21.42 10.61
C ARG A 61 2.53 -20.26 10.35
N LYS A 62 3.20 -19.80 11.41
CA LYS A 62 4.34 -18.87 11.31
C LYS A 62 5.57 -19.63 10.81
N VAL A 63 6.28 -19.07 9.84
CA VAL A 63 7.50 -19.63 9.26
C VAL A 63 8.64 -18.62 9.30
N SER A 64 9.88 -19.09 9.43
CA SER A 64 11.08 -18.26 9.30
C SER A 64 11.39 -17.97 7.83
N ALA A 65 12.29 -17.01 7.60
CA ALA A 65 12.76 -16.70 6.25
C ALA A 65 13.41 -17.91 5.55
N GLU A 66 14.25 -18.66 6.26
CA GLU A 66 14.94 -19.83 5.74
C GLU A 66 13.94 -20.92 5.33
N GLU A 67 12.99 -21.21 6.21
CA GLU A 67 11.96 -22.22 5.95
C GLU A 67 11.11 -21.82 4.73
N LEU A 68 10.71 -20.55 4.63
CA LEU A 68 9.95 -20.09 3.48
C LEU A 68 10.76 -20.23 2.17
N GLN A 69 12.05 -19.91 2.20
CA GLN A 69 12.90 -20.08 1.02
C GLN A 69 13.00 -21.54 0.59
N GLU A 70 13.12 -22.47 1.53
CA GLU A 70 13.13 -23.91 1.25
C GLU A 70 11.79 -24.37 0.65
N LEU A 71 10.66 -23.93 1.23
CA LEU A 71 9.32 -24.22 0.72
C LEU A 71 9.11 -23.71 -0.71
N VAL A 72 9.63 -22.52 -1.01
CA VAL A 72 9.48 -21.90 -2.33
C VAL A 72 10.41 -22.51 -3.38
N LYS A 73 11.64 -22.91 -3.00
CA LYS A 73 12.62 -23.56 -3.89
C LYS A 73 12.27 -25.02 -4.18
N GLY A 74 11.58 -25.69 -3.27
CA GLY A 74 11.17 -27.09 -3.42
C GLY A 74 10.07 -27.31 -4.45
N GLU A 75 9.79 -28.58 -4.74
CA GLU A 75 8.63 -28.96 -5.54
C GLU A 75 7.34 -28.72 -4.74
N ARG A 76 6.43 -27.95 -5.32
CA ARG A 76 5.15 -27.56 -4.69
C ARG A 76 4.01 -28.27 -5.42
N LYS A 77 3.16 -28.96 -4.66
CA LYS A 77 1.96 -29.63 -5.21
C LYS A 77 0.73 -28.73 -5.22
N VAL A 78 0.73 -27.72 -4.35
CA VAL A 78 -0.36 -26.77 -4.13
C VAL A 78 0.22 -25.36 -4.12
N PRO A 79 -0.58 -24.33 -4.45
CA PRO A 79 -0.16 -22.94 -4.30
C PRO A 79 0.19 -22.61 -2.85
N VAL A 80 1.16 -21.71 -2.70
CA VAL A 80 1.62 -21.21 -1.40
C VAL A 80 1.26 -19.74 -1.29
N ILE A 81 0.48 -19.40 -0.27
CA ILE A 81 0.11 -18.04 0.09
C ILE A 81 0.94 -17.61 1.29
N VAL A 82 1.63 -16.50 1.17
CA VAL A 82 2.50 -15.94 2.21
C VAL A 82 1.94 -14.61 2.67
N ASP A 83 1.65 -14.50 3.96
CA ASP A 83 1.26 -13.24 4.62
C ASP A 83 2.44 -12.62 5.36
N PHE A 84 2.93 -11.49 4.86
CA PHE A 84 3.88 -10.64 5.58
C PHE A 84 3.11 -9.70 6.49
N TYR A 85 3.25 -9.91 7.80
CA TYR A 85 2.51 -9.20 8.83
C TYR A 85 3.41 -8.62 9.92
N ALA A 86 2.80 -7.88 10.84
CA ALA A 86 3.40 -7.52 12.12
C ALA A 86 2.33 -7.51 13.22
N THR A 87 2.72 -7.75 14.47
CA THR A 87 1.78 -7.89 15.60
C THR A 87 1.02 -6.60 15.94
N TRP A 88 1.62 -5.44 15.64
CA TRP A 88 1.06 -4.10 15.86
C TRP A 88 0.25 -3.57 14.66
N CYS A 89 0.19 -4.32 13.56
CA CYS A 89 -0.46 -3.89 12.34
C CYS A 89 -1.99 -4.09 12.43
N GLY A 90 -2.73 -2.98 12.54
CA GLY A 90 -4.19 -2.94 12.58
C GLY A 90 -4.87 -3.74 11.46
N PRO A 91 -4.59 -3.43 10.18
CA PRO A 91 -5.17 -4.16 9.05
C PRO A 91 -4.77 -5.64 8.99
N CYS A 92 -3.58 -6.01 9.46
CA CYS A 92 -3.11 -7.39 9.44
C CYS A 92 -3.97 -8.30 10.33
N ILE A 93 -4.52 -7.78 11.43
CA ILE A 93 -5.44 -8.53 12.30
C ILE A 93 -6.73 -8.92 11.58
N LEU A 94 -7.18 -8.08 10.62
CA LEU A 94 -8.36 -8.37 9.82
C LEU A 94 -8.06 -9.44 8.77
N ILE A 95 -6.96 -9.29 8.03
CA ILE A 95 -6.51 -10.28 7.04
C ILE A 95 -6.27 -11.64 7.68
N ALA A 96 -5.66 -11.67 8.87
CA ALA A 96 -5.43 -12.90 9.59
C ALA A 96 -6.74 -13.71 9.66
N GLN A 97 -7.84 -13.10 10.11
CA GLN A 97 -9.16 -13.78 10.27
C GLN A 97 -9.66 -14.37 8.96
N GLU A 98 -9.40 -13.68 7.86
CA GLU A 98 -9.75 -14.13 6.53
C GLU A 98 -8.88 -15.31 6.08
N LEU A 99 -7.58 -15.26 6.32
CA LEU A 99 -6.65 -16.35 6.01
C LEU A 99 -6.93 -17.62 6.83
N GLU A 100 -7.41 -17.48 8.06
CA GLU A 100 -7.86 -18.61 8.89
C GLU A 100 -9.05 -19.35 8.25
N MET A 101 -10.02 -18.60 7.74
CA MET A 101 -11.14 -19.17 7.00
C MET A 101 -10.67 -19.88 5.72
N LEU A 102 -9.77 -19.24 4.96
CA LEU A 102 -9.19 -19.84 3.76
C LEU A 102 -8.37 -21.10 4.07
N THR A 103 -7.68 -21.15 5.20
CA THR A 103 -6.90 -22.32 5.60
C THR A 103 -7.81 -23.54 5.77
N VAL A 104 -8.99 -23.35 6.38
CA VAL A 104 -9.99 -24.42 6.55
C VAL A 104 -10.69 -24.77 5.23
N GLU A 105 -10.96 -23.77 4.39
CA GLU A 105 -11.63 -23.96 3.10
C GLU A 105 -10.73 -24.69 2.08
N TYR A 106 -9.43 -24.43 2.12
CA TYR A 106 -8.45 -24.92 1.14
C TYR A 106 -7.41 -25.89 1.73
N GLU A 107 -7.66 -26.54 2.89
CA GLU A 107 -6.69 -27.39 3.62
C GLU A 107 -5.80 -28.28 2.72
N SER A 108 -6.38 -28.94 1.72
CA SER A 108 -5.67 -29.82 0.79
C SER A 108 -5.31 -29.18 -0.57
N ASN A 109 -5.81 -27.97 -0.84
CA ASN A 109 -5.73 -27.30 -2.13
C ASN A 109 -4.79 -26.08 -2.12
N ALA A 110 -4.47 -25.51 -0.96
CA ALA A 110 -3.54 -24.41 -0.83
C ALA A 110 -2.81 -24.46 0.53
N MET A 111 -1.57 -24.01 0.55
CA MET A 111 -0.79 -23.86 1.77
C MET A 111 -0.72 -22.37 2.14
N ILE A 112 -1.18 -22.02 3.33
CA ILE A 112 -1.12 -20.64 3.83
C ILE A 112 -0.11 -20.56 4.97
N VAL A 113 0.83 -19.63 4.86
CA VAL A 113 1.88 -19.38 5.86
C VAL A 113 2.00 -17.88 6.12
N LYS A 114 2.52 -17.52 7.30
CA LYS A 114 2.75 -16.12 7.67
C LYS A 114 4.20 -15.89 8.11
N VAL A 115 4.71 -14.71 7.80
CA VAL A 115 6.06 -14.26 8.15
C VAL A 115 5.95 -12.95 8.92
N ASP A 116 6.53 -12.93 10.11
CA ASP A 116 6.59 -11.73 10.93
C ASP A 116 7.73 -10.83 10.44
N THR A 117 7.39 -9.65 9.96
CA THR A 117 8.36 -8.70 9.41
C THR A 117 9.20 -7.99 10.45
N ASP A 118 8.78 -8.00 11.73
CA ASP A 118 9.62 -7.49 12.82
C ASP A 118 10.74 -8.48 13.16
N ASP A 119 10.45 -9.79 13.09
CA ASP A 119 11.43 -10.84 13.35
C ASP A 119 12.36 -11.07 12.14
N GLU A 120 11.81 -11.04 10.92
CA GLU A 120 12.49 -11.35 9.66
C GLU A 120 12.72 -10.10 8.80
N TYR A 121 13.21 -9.02 9.41
CA TYR A 121 13.31 -7.70 8.79
C TYR A 121 14.12 -7.67 7.48
N GLU A 122 15.31 -8.27 7.48
CA GLU A 122 16.20 -8.28 6.32
C GLU A 122 15.57 -9.05 5.16
N PHE A 123 14.92 -10.18 5.45
CA PHE A 123 14.21 -10.97 4.45
C PHE A 123 13.00 -10.22 3.87
N ALA A 124 12.19 -9.58 4.72
CA ALA A 124 11.07 -8.75 4.28
C ALA A 124 11.55 -7.60 3.36
N ARG A 125 12.70 -6.98 3.68
CA ARG A 125 13.32 -5.95 2.84
C ARG A 125 13.76 -6.49 1.50
N ASP A 126 14.40 -7.66 1.47
CA ASP A 126 14.90 -8.29 0.24
C ASP A 126 13.74 -8.74 -0.68
N MET A 127 12.63 -9.19 -0.08
CA MET A 127 11.35 -9.43 -0.77
C MET A 127 10.60 -8.14 -1.14
N GLN A 128 11.20 -6.99 -0.90
CA GLN A 128 10.66 -5.66 -1.18
C GLN A 128 9.31 -5.39 -0.52
N VAL A 129 9.04 -5.93 0.67
CA VAL A 129 7.83 -5.63 1.45
C VAL A 129 7.91 -4.19 1.94
N ARG A 130 7.07 -3.31 1.37
CA ARG A 130 7.08 -1.86 1.65
C ARG A 130 5.92 -1.41 2.53
N GLY A 131 4.92 -2.27 2.71
CA GLY A 131 3.72 -1.99 3.47
C GLY A 131 3.13 -3.29 4.01
N LEU A 132 2.32 -3.16 5.06
CA LEU A 132 1.68 -4.29 5.69
C LEU A 132 0.15 -4.15 5.61
N PRO A 133 -0.58 -5.28 5.49
CA PRO A 133 -0.06 -6.60 5.12
C PRO A 133 0.44 -6.60 3.66
N THR A 134 1.35 -7.51 3.33
CA THR A 134 1.66 -7.84 1.93
C THR A 134 1.46 -9.33 1.75
N LEU A 135 0.64 -9.71 0.77
CA LEU A 135 0.41 -11.11 0.43
C LEU A 135 1.13 -11.47 -0.87
N PHE A 136 1.72 -12.65 -0.88
CA PHE A 136 2.26 -13.28 -2.09
C PHE A 136 1.48 -14.56 -2.35
N PHE A 137 1.05 -14.76 -3.59
CA PHE A 137 0.42 -15.97 -4.08
C PHE A 137 1.37 -16.62 -5.08
N ILE A 138 1.87 -17.79 -4.70
CA ILE A 138 2.93 -18.49 -5.43
C ILE A 138 2.31 -19.76 -6.02
N SER A 139 2.23 -19.83 -7.35
CA SER A 139 1.71 -21.02 -8.04
C SER A 139 2.64 -22.22 -7.84
N PRO A 140 2.11 -23.47 -7.83
CA PRO A 140 2.94 -24.66 -7.88
C PRO A 140 3.84 -24.68 -9.13
N ASP A 141 3.38 -24.12 -10.25
CA ASP A 141 4.13 -24.02 -11.50
C ASP A 141 5.28 -22.99 -11.38
N PRO A 142 6.56 -23.41 -11.47
CA PRO A 142 7.70 -22.49 -11.37
C PRO A 142 7.84 -21.54 -12.56
N SER A 143 7.09 -21.74 -13.65
CA SER A 143 7.08 -20.84 -14.81
C SER A 143 6.13 -19.65 -14.65
N LYS A 144 5.19 -19.72 -13.69
CA LYS A 144 4.30 -18.60 -13.37
C LYS A 144 4.95 -17.68 -12.32
N ASP A 145 4.86 -16.38 -12.57
CA ASP A 145 5.29 -15.37 -11.61
C ASP A 145 4.35 -15.33 -10.39
N ALA A 146 4.91 -14.98 -9.23
CA ALA A 146 4.10 -14.80 -8.02
C ALA A 146 3.23 -13.54 -8.15
N ILE A 147 1.95 -13.65 -7.76
CA ILE A 147 1.05 -12.51 -7.67
C ILE A 147 1.26 -11.86 -6.30
N ARG A 148 1.39 -10.53 -6.27
CA ARG A 148 1.60 -9.75 -5.05
C ARG A 148 0.49 -8.74 -4.86
N THR A 149 -0.03 -8.67 -3.64
CA THR A 149 -0.98 -7.62 -3.22
C THR A 149 -0.48 -6.92 -1.97
N GLU A 150 -0.61 -5.60 -1.93
CA GLU A 150 -0.26 -4.78 -0.77
C GLU A 150 -1.52 -4.18 -0.14
N GLY A 151 -1.57 -4.16 1.19
CA GLY A 151 -2.67 -3.60 1.96
C GLY A 151 -3.82 -4.57 2.19
N LEU A 152 -4.91 -4.04 2.75
CA LEU A 152 -6.12 -4.82 3.04
C LEU A 152 -6.87 -5.12 1.75
N ILE A 153 -6.98 -6.40 1.39
CA ILE A 153 -7.79 -6.88 0.27
C ILE A 153 -8.99 -7.69 0.78
N PRO A 154 -10.13 -7.72 0.05
CA PRO A 154 -11.29 -8.50 0.46
C PRO A 154 -11.06 -10.01 0.30
N LEU A 155 -11.64 -10.81 1.21
CA LEU A 155 -11.67 -12.27 1.13
C LEU A 155 -12.02 -12.85 -0.25
N GLN A 156 -13.00 -12.25 -0.94
CA GLN A 156 -13.41 -12.76 -2.26
C GLN A 156 -12.29 -12.62 -3.31
N MET A 157 -11.52 -11.54 -3.25
CA MET A 157 -10.39 -11.37 -4.16
C MET A 157 -9.31 -12.43 -3.90
N MET A 158 -9.08 -12.81 -2.65
CA MET A 158 -8.15 -13.90 -2.32
C MET A 158 -8.62 -15.23 -2.91
N ARG A 159 -9.92 -15.55 -2.80
CA ARG A 159 -10.50 -16.73 -3.45
C ARG A 159 -10.32 -16.70 -4.96
N ASP A 160 -10.66 -15.57 -5.57
CA ASP A 160 -10.59 -15.44 -7.03
C ASP A 160 -9.16 -15.66 -7.54
N ILE A 161 -8.14 -15.17 -6.82
CA ILE A 161 -6.72 -15.41 -7.16
C ILE A 161 -6.38 -16.90 -6.98
N ILE A 162 -6.79 -17.53 -5.88
CA ILE A 162 -6.51 -18.95 -5.60
C ILE A 162 -7.17 -19.86 -6.64
N ASP A 163 -8.42 -19.57 -7.03
CA ASP A 163 -9.21 -20.44 -7.89
C ASP A 163 -8.91 -20.27 -9.38
N ASN A 164 -8.58 -19.05 -9.82
CA ASN A 164 -8.45 -18.74 -11.25
C ASN A 164 -7.00 -18.59 -11.73
N ASP A 165 -6.08 -18.11 -10.87
CA ASP A 165 -4.74 -17.73 -11.30
C ASP A 165 -3.64 -18.74 -10.90
N MET A 166 -3.85 -19.51 -9.83
CA MET A 166 -2.87 -20.47 -9.32
C MET A 166 -2.80 -21.76 -10.13
#